data_AF-A0A7W6H5G4-F1
#
_entry.id   AF-A0A7W6H5G4-F1
#
_cell.length_a   1.000
_cell.length_b   1.000
_cell.length_c   1.000
_cell.angle_alpha   90.00
_cell.angle_beta   90.00
_cell.angle_gamma   90.00
#
_symmetry.space_group_name_H-M   'P 1'
#
loop_
_entity.id
_entity.type
_entity.pdbx_description
1 polymer ?
#
loop_
_entity_poly.entity_id
_entity_poly.type
_entity_poly.pdbx_seq_one_letter_code
_entity_poly.pdbx_strand_id
1 'polypeptide(L)'
;MSLDNRPVFAGGCQCGAVRFRIEGALGHASICHCRMCQKAFGAFYAPLVNVGSAELAWTRREPNRFRSSNAALRGFCAECGTPLTYESLDGVSLAIGAFDDPSTIAPTIQFSAEGKLPYVDRLHDLPARTTDEEMVGNPELADIRSLQHPDHDTDAEGSRP
;
A
#
# COMPACT_ATOMS: atom_id res chain seq x y z
N MET A 1 -8.16 -6.47 -25.74
CA MET A 1 -7.49 -7.64 -25.15
C MET A 1 -6.11 -7.69 -25.75
N SER A 2 -5.08 -7.29 -25.00
CA SER A 2 -3.69 -7.38 -25.46
C SER A 2 -3.32 -8.87 -25.57
N LEU A 3 -2.68 -9.26 -26.68
CA LEU A 3 -2.30 -10.63 -27.01
C LEU A 3 -1.07 -11.12 -26.22
N ASP A 4 -0.57 -10.27 -25.33
CA ASP A 4 0.63 -10.50 -24.55
C ASP A 4 0.14 -10.85 -23.14
N ASN A 5 0.29 -12.09 -22.69
CA ASN A 5 -0.17 -12.62 -21.39
C ASN A 5 0.59 -12.00 -20.20
N ARG A 6 0.73 -10.67 -20.16
CA ARG A 6 1.45 -9.91 -19.14
C ARG A 6 0.55 -9.76 -17.92
N PRO A 7 1.08 -10.00 -16.71
CA PRO A 7 0.30 -9.81 -15.50
C PRO A 7 -0.10 -8.34 -15.36
N VAL A 8 -1.28 -8.13 -14.80
CA VAL A 8 -1.87 -6.81 -14.58
C VAL A 8 -2.18 -6.68 -13.10
N PHE A 9 -1.75 -5.57 -12.51
CA PHE A 9 -2.05 -5.22 -11.13
C PHE A 9 -2.76 -3.89 -11.07
N ALA A 10 -3.60 -3.71 -10.06
CA ALA A 10 -4.29 -2.45 -9.79
C ALA A 10 -4.30 -2.15 -8.30
N GLY A 11 -4.55 -0.90 -7.96
CA GLY A 11 -4.57 -0.45 -6.58
C GLY A 11 -4.84 1.04 -6.47
N GLY A 12 -4.77 1.55 -5.26
CA GLY A 12 -4.94 2.96 -4.98
C GLY A 12 -4.94 3.29 -3.49
N CYS A 13 -5.30 4.53 -3.21
CA CYS A 13 -5.44 5.01 -1.83
C CYS A 13 -6.79 4.60 -1.23
N GLN A 14 -6.90 4.72 0.09
CA GLN A 14 -8.10 4.33 0.84
C GLN A 14 -9.38 5.02 0.37
N CYS A 15 -9.31 6.27 -0.08
CA CYS A 15 -10.49 6.99 -0.60
C CYS A 15 -10.73 6.85 -2.12
N GLY A 16 -9.85 6.15 -2.85
CA GLY A 16 -9.97 5.99 -4.30
C GLY A 16 -9.70 7.24 -5.16
N ALA A 17 -9.22 8.35 -4.58
CA ALA A 17 -8.85 9.55 -5.33
C ALA A 17 -7.58 9.35 -6.17
N VAL A 18 -6.66 8.53 -5.68
CA VAL A 18 -5.49 8.04 -6.43
C VAL A 18 -5.69 6.56 -6.71
N ARG A 19 -5.63 6.20 -7.99
CA ARG A 19 -5.69 4.82 -8.47
C ARG A 19 -4.58 4.60 -9.48
N PHE A 20 -4.07 3.39 -9.54
CA PHE A 20 -3.02 3.01 -10.47
C PHE A 20 -3.30 1.64 -11.11
N ARG A 21 -2.68 1.44 -12.27
CA ARG A 21 -2.63 0.19 -13.01
C ARG A 21 -1.19 -0.09 -13.40
N ILE A 22 -0.80 -1.35 -13.32
CA ILE A 22 0.53 -1.81 -13.70
C ILE A 22 0.41 -2.94 -14.71
N GLU A 23 1.14 -2.84 -15.82
CA GLU A 23 1.21 -3.88 -16.84
C GLU A 23 2.64 -4.43 -16.96
N GLY A 24 2.80 -5.73 -16.70
CA GLY A 24 4.09 -6.40 -16.68
C GLY A 24 4.49 -6.95 -15.31
N ALA A 25 5.57 -7.74 -15.29
CA ALA A 25 6.05 -8.36 -14.06
C ALA A 25 6.65 -7.31 -13.12
N LEU A 26 6.19 -7.33 -11.86
CA LEU A 26 6.77 -6.53 -10.78
C LEU A 26 8.20 -6.97 -10.47
N GLY A 27 8.98 -6.04 -9.93
CA GLY A 27 10.31 -6.30 -9.40
C GLY A 27 10.28 -6.93 -8.00
N HIS A 28 11.33 -6.67 -7.23
CA HIS A 28 11.47 -7.26 -5.89
C HIS A 28 10.50 -6.63 -4.87
N ALA A 29 9.76 -7.49 -4.17
CA ALA A 29 8.98 -7.14 -2.99
C ALA A 29 9.83 -7.23 -1.72
N SER A 30 9.73 -6.23 -0.86
CA SER A 30 10.61 -6.04 0.29
C SER A 30 9.89 -5.44 1.49
N ILE A 31 10.49 -5.60 2.67
CA ILE A 31 10.16 -4.85 3.88
C ILE A 31 11.34 -3.95 4.25
N CYS A 32 11.11 -2.66 4.47
CA CYS A 32 12.15 -1.77 5.00
C CYS A 32 11.83 -1.32 6.42
N HIS A 33 12.79 -1.52 7.33
CA HIS A 33 12.64 -1.21 8.76
C HIS A 33 13.26 0.11 9.18
N CYS A 34 13.87 0.87 8.27
CA CYS A 34 14.56 2.10 8.64
C CYS A 34 13.59 3.14 9.23
N ARG A 35 14.11 4.03 10.09
CA ARG A 35 13.27 5.01 10.78
C ARG A 35 12.48 5.93 9.85
N MET A 36 13.01 6.23 8.66
CA MET A 36 12.32 7.02 7.65
C MET A 36 11.11 6.29 7.06
N CYS A 37 11.25 4.98 6.79
CA CYS A 37 10.17 4.14 6.28
C CYS A 37 9.07 3.95 7.34
N GLN A 38 9.45 3.73 8.59
CA GLN A 38 8.50 3.70 9.71
C GLN A 38 7.66 5.00 9.79
N LYS A 39 8.31 6.16 9.70
CA LYS A 39 7.61 7.46 9.73
C LYS A 39 6.77 7.71 8.49
N ALA A 40 7.27 7.35 7.30
CA ALA A 40 6.55 7.57 6.05
C ALA A 40 5.26 6.73 5.97
N PHE A 41 5.25 5.54 6.57
CA PHE A 41 4.09 4.66 6.61
C PHE A 41 3.26 4.80 7.89
N GLY A 42 3.78 5.50 8.91
CA GLY A 42 3.18 5.49 10.25
C GLY A 42 3.11 4.09 10.87
N ALA A 43 3.98 3.17 10.45
CA ALA A 43 3.91 1.74 10.77
C ALA A 43 5.25 1.20 11.31
N PHE A 44 5.28 -0.07 11.72
CA PHE A 44 6.50 -0.75 12.18
C PHE A 44 7.56 -0.94 11.08
N TYR A 45 7.12 -0.94 9.82
CA TYR A 45 7.95 -1.07 8.63
C TYR A 45 7.18 -0.60 7.38
N ALA A 46 7.87 -0.50 6.25
CA ALA A 46 7.26 -0.21 4.95
C ALA A 46 7.32 -1.45 4.03
N PRO A 47 6.18 -2.06 3.68
CA PRO A 47 6.11 -3.08 2.65
C PRO A 47 6.08 -2.42 1.25
N LEU A 48 7.08 -2.72 0.43
CA LEU A 48 7.31 -2.05 -0.85
C LEU A 48 7.61 -3.06 -1.96
N VAL A 49 7.08 -2.83 -3.16
CA VAL A 49 7.43 -3.58 -4.38
C VAL A 49 7.90 -2.64 -5.47
N ASN A 50 9.05 -2.93 -6.08
CA ASN A 50 9.58 -2.12 -7.18
C ASN A 50 8.78 -2.37 -8.47
N VAL A 51 8.45 -1.31 -9.21
CA VAL A 51 7.73 -1.42 -10.49
C VAL A 51 8.58 -2.12 -11.56
N GLY A 52 9.91 -2.04 -11.45
CA GLY A 52 10.85 -2.69 -12.35
C GLY A 52 10.71 -2.16 -13.77
N SER A 53 10.60 -3.09 -14.73
CA SER A 53 10.33 -2.77 -16.13
C SER A 53 8.84 -2.76 -16.48
N ALA A 54 7.94 -2.91 -15.49
CA ALA A 54 6.51 -2.82 -15.72
C ALA A 54 6.09 -1.38 -16.01
N GLU A 55 4.98 -1.23 -16.72
CA GLU A 55 4.41 0.07 -17.02
C GLU A 55 3.46 0.49 -15.90
N LEU A 56 3.76 1.57 -15.20
CA LEU A 56 2.88 2.17 -14.19
C LEU A 56 2.09 3.33 -14.82
N ALA A 57 0.76 3.23 -14.77
CA ALA A 57 -0.15 4.30 -15.13
C ALA A 57 -1.00 4.71 -13.93
N TRP A 58 -1.10 6.01 -13.66
CA TRP A 58 -2.11 6.55 -12.75
C TRP A 58 -3.43 6.65 -13.50
N THR A 59 -4.45 5.93 -13.05
CA THR A 59 -5.77 5.88 -13.73
C THR A 59 -6.74 6.93 -13.21
N ARG A 60 -6.38 7.61 -12.12
CA ARG A 60 -7.05 8.81 -11.58
C ARG A 60 -6.00 9.87 -11.27
N ARG A 61 -6.06 10.52 -10.11
CA ARG A 61 -5.08 11.54 -9.72
C ARG A 61 -3.72 10.92 -9.44
N GLU A 62 -2.65 11.70 -9.63
CA GLU A 62 -1.31 11.36 -9.16
C GLU A 62 -1.16 11.56 -7.65
N PRO A 63 -0.22 10.85 -7.00
CA PRO A 63 0.14 11.11 -5.61
C PRO A 63 0.84 12.47 -5.44
N ASN A 64 0.57 13.13 -4.32
CA ASN A 64 1.42 14.24 -3.86
C ASN A 64 2.76 13.68 -3.38
N ARG A 65 3.84 14.46 -3.52
CA ARG A 65 5.20 13.99 -3.22
C ARG A 65 5.84 14.82 -2.11
N PHE A 66 6.40 14.15 -1.11
CA PHE A 66 7.24 14.76 -0.07
C PHE A 66 8.71 14.34 -0.26
N ARG A 67 9.62 15.32 -0.31
CA ARG A 67 11.06 15.07 -0.42
C ARG A 67 11.66 14.69 0.93
N SER A 68 11.67 13.38 1.20
CA SER A 68 12.17 12.82 2.46
C SER A 68 13.71 12.85 2.60
N SER A 69 14.43 12.98 1.49
CA SER A 69 15.88 13.22 1.46
C SER A 69 16.30 13.85 0.14
N ASN A 70 17.59 14.19 0.00
CA ASN A 70 18.15 14.58 -1.29
C ASN A 70 18.02 13.48 -2.37
N ALA A 71 17.87 12.22 -1.98
CA ALA A 71 17.82 11.05 -2.85
C ALA A 71 16.44 10.41 -3.02
N ALA A 72 15.41 10.84 -2.27
CA ALA A 72 14.13 10.15 -2.29
C ALA A 72 12.89 11.03 -2.07
N LEU A 73 11.84 10.74 -2.85
CA LEU A 73 10.48 11.26 -2.69
C LEU A 73 9.56 10.19 -2.11
N ARG A 74 8.52 10.62 -1.40
CA ARG A 74 7.46 9.78 -0.83
C ARG A 74 6.12 10.24 -1.40
N GLY A 75 5.46 9.39 -2.17
CA GLY A 75 4.13 9.66 -2.71
C GLY A 75 3.05 9.28 -1.72
N PHE A 76 2.02 10.12 -1.59
CA PHE A 76 0.85 9.88 -0.75
C PHE A 76 -0.40 10.51 -1.35
N CYS A 77 -1.57 10.02 -0.96
CA CYS A 77 -2.83 10.65 -1.33
C CYS A 77 -3.04 11.95 -0.56
N ALA A 78 -3.24 13.07 -1.24
CA ALA A 78 -3.52 14.36 -0.59
C ALA A 78 -4.85 14.38 0.18
N GLU A 79 -5.81 13.54 -0.20
CA GLU A 79 -7.17 13.54 0.36
C GLU A 79 -7.29 12.67 1.62
N CYS A 80 -6.62 11.51 1.67
CA CYS A 80 -6.74 10.56 2.79
C CYS A 80 -5.41 10.21 3.47
N GLY A 81 -4.27 10.71 2.96
CA GLY A 81 -2.96 10.47 3.56
C GLY A 81 -2.36 9.10 3.29
N THR A 82 -3.03 8.18 2.58
CA THR A 82 -2.49 6.85 2.27
C THR A 82 -1.10 6.95 1.62
N PRO A 83 -0.06 6.32 2.20
CA PRO A 83 1.26 6.21 1.57
C PRO A 83 1.17 5.34 0.31
N LEU A 84 1.78 5.79 -0.79
CA LEU A 84 1.67 5.13 -2.09
C LEU A 84 3.02 4.80 -2.71
N THR A 85 3.98 5.73 -2.71
CA THR A 85 5.24 5.55 -3.44
C THR A 85 6.47 5.83 -2.58
N TYR A 86 7.54 5.11 -2.88
CA TYR A 86 8.92 5.50 -2.62
C TYR A 86 9.63 5.66 -3.97
N GLU A 87 10.14 6.84 -4.26
CA GLU A 87 10.77 7.14 -5.54
C GLU A 87 12.23 7.52 -5.29
N SER A 88 13.14 6.85 -5.98
CA SER A 88 14.59 7.03 -5.86
C SER A 88 15.26 6.89 -7.23
N LEU A 89 16.60 6.86 -7.25
CA LEU A 89 17.36 6.60 -8.48
C LEU A 89 17.08 5.19 -9.06
N ASP A 90 16.66 4.25 -8.21
CA ASP A 90 16.31 2.88 -8.60
C ASP A 90 14.85 2.77 -9.11
N GLY A 91 14.20 3.91 -9.36
CA GLY A 91 12.83 4.00 -9.87
C GLY A 91 11.77 4.10 -8.76
N VAL A 92 10.56 3.67 -9.11
CA VAL A 92 9.37 3.76 -8.26
C VAL A 92 9.13 2.41 -7.58
N SER A 93 8.96 2.43 -6.27
CA SER A 93 8.38 1.33 -5.50
C SER A 93 7.03 1.73 -4.95
N LEU A 94 6.06 0.82 -5.01
CA LEU A 94 4.70 1.03 -4.52
C LEU A 94 4.50 0.36 -3.17
N ALA A 95 3.68 0.97 -2.33
CA ALA A 95 3.21 0.37 -1.08
C ALA A 95 2.41 -0.90 -1.39
N ILE A 96 2.84 -2.06 -0.90
CA ILE A 96 2.17 -3.34 -1.20
C ILE A 96 0.72 -3.32 -0.72
N GLY A 97 0.44 -2.74 0.45
CA GLY A 97 -0.91 -2.63 1.00
C GLY A 97 -1.84 -1.66 0.24
N ALA A 98 -1.35 -0.96 -0.78
CA ALA A 98 -2.17 -0.12 -1.66
C ALA A 98 -2.62 -0.85 -2.93
N PHE A 99 -2.25 -2.12 -3.13
CA PHE A 99 -2.77 -2.95 -4.22
C PHE A 99 -4.13 -3.52 -3.84
N ASP A 100 -4.99 -3.75 -4.84
CA ASP A 100 -6.31 -4.36 -4.65
C ASP A 100 -6.21 -5.82 -4.15
N ASP A 101 -5.18 -6.55 -4.59
CA ASP A 101 -4.87 -7.90 -4.07
C ASP A 101 -3.41 -7.97 -3.59
N PRO A 102 -3.13 -7.50 -2.36
CA PRO A 102 -1.78 -7.50 -1.82
C PRO A 102 -1.26 -8.91 -1.51
N SER A 103 -2.13 -9.92 -1.46
CA SER A 103 -1.76 -11.31 -1.12
C SER A 103 -0.84 -11.95 -2.18
N THR A 104 -0.89 -11.43 -3.40
CA THR A 104 -0.07 -11.89 -4.53
C THR A 104 1.36 -11.34 -4.52
N ILE A 105 1.69 -10.43 -3.59
CA ILE A 105 2.95 -9.67 -3.57
C ILE A 105 3.69 -9.93 -2.25
N ALA A 106 4.04 -11.18 -2.01
CA ALA A 106 4.78 -11.58 -0.80
C ALA A 106 6.21 -10.97 -0.80
N PRO A 107 6.62 -10.24 0.26
CA PRO A 107 7.99 -9.76 0.39
C PRO A 107 9.01 -10.90 0.45
N THR A 108 10.14 -10.75 -0.23
CA THR A 108 11.20 -11.78 -0.29
C THR A 108 12.51 -11.36 0.39
N ILE A 109 12.63 -10.07 0.77
CA ILE A 109 13.81 -9.52 1.42
C ILE A 109 13.45 -8.44 2.46
N GLN A 110 14.27 -8.30 3.48
CA GLN A 110 14.15 -7.24 4.48
C GLN A 110 15.39 -6.34 4.48
N PHE A 111 15.19 -5.03 4.44
CA PHE A 111 16.23 -4.02 4.47
C PHE A 111 16.27 -3.26 5.81
N SER A 112 17.46 -2.77 6.16
CA SER A 112 17.74 -2.04 7.40
C SER A 112 17.27 -2.80 8.64
N ALA A 113 17.57 -4.10 8.71
CA ALA A 113 17.11 -4.99 9.77
C ALA A 113 17.52 -4.52 11.18
N GLU A 114 18.59 -3.74 11.31
CA GLU A 114 19.01 -3.06 12.54
C GLU A 114 17.96 -2.05 13.07
N GLY A 115 17.10 -1.52 12.20
CA GLY A 115 15.99 -0.65 12.57
C GLY A 115 14.70 -1.40 12.93
N LYS A 116 14.68 -2.73 12.81
CA LYS A 116 13.50 -3.55 13.10
C LYS A 116 13.13 -3.45 14.57
N LEU A 117 11.86 -3.17 14.83
CA LEU A 117 11.36 -3.11 16.20
C LEU A 117 11.30 -4.52 16.80
N PRO A 118 11.81 -4.75 18.02
CA PRO A 118 12.05 -6.09 18.57
C PRO A 118 10.78 -6.92 18.75
N TYR A 119 9.63 -6.27 18.91
CA TYR A 119 8.34 -6.95 19.10
C TYR A 119 7.69 -7.41 17.78
N VAL A 120 8.18 -6.98 16.61
CA VAL A 120 7.56 -7.32 15.31
C VAL A 120 7.54 -8.83 15.07
N ASP A 121 8.59 -9.54 15.47
CA ASP A 121 8.68 -10.99 15.32
C ASP A 121 7.74 -11.78 16.24
N ARG A 122 7.15 -11.12 17.24
CA ARG A 122 6.37 -11.74 18.30
C ARG A 122 4.89 -11.32 18.27
N LEU A 123 4.47 -10.57 17.25
CA LEU A 123 3.07 -10.12 17.14
C LEU A 123 2.09 -11.29 17.09
N HIS A 124 2.49 -12.40 16.48
CA HIS A 124 1.68 -13.63 16.38
C HIS A 124 1.51 -14.37 17.72
N ASP A 125 2.35 -14.08 18.72
CA ASP A 125 2.21 -14.64 20.07
C ASP A 125 1.19 -13.86 20.93
N LEU A 126 0.75 -12.67 20.47
CA LEU A 126 -0.22 -11.86 21.20
C LEU A 126 -1.62 -12.47 21.09
N PRO A 127 -2.48 -12.30 22.12
CA PRO A 127 -3.88 -12.65 22.01
C PRO A 127 -4.54 -11.91 20.83
N ALA A 128 -5.19 -12.65 19.93
CA ALA A 128 -5.95 -12.11 18.83
C ALA A 128 -7.45 -12.16 19.12
N ARG A 129 -8.18 -11.16 18.63
CA ARG A 129 -9.64 -11.14 18.60
C ARG A 129 -10.08 -10.77 17.19
N THR A 130 -11.20 -11.31 16.76
CA THR A 130 -11.79 -10.95 15.47
C THR A 130 -12.65 -9.70 15.61
N THR A 131 -12.81 -8.95 14.53
CA THR A 131 -13.75 -7.82 14.51
C THR A 131 -15.17 -8.28 14.85
N ASP A 132 -15.61 -9.43 14.32
CA ASP A 132 -16.94 -9.99 14.60
C ASP A 132 -17.18 -10.23 16.10
N GLU A 133 -16.18 -10.75 16.82
CA GLU A 133 -16.24 -10.92 18.28
C GLU A 133 -16.44 -9.59 19.02
N GLU A 134 -15.86 -8.50 18.52
CA GLU A 134 -16.01 -7.16 19.12
C GLU A 134 -17.38 -6.53 18.79
N MET A 135 -17.87 -6.75 17.57
CA MET A 135 -19.14 -6.19 17.08
C MET A 135 -20.35 -6.79 17.81
N VAL A 136 -20.35 -8.10 18.09
CA VAL A 136 -21.43 -8.78 18.81
C VAL A 136 -21.62 -8.23 20.23
N GLY A 137 -20.54 -7.72 20.85
CA GLY A 137 -20.55 -7.18 22.21
C GLY A 137 -20.83 -5.68 22.32
N ASN A 138 -20.95 -4.96 21.19
CA ASN A 138 -21.04 -3.50 21.20
C ASN A 138 -22.09 -2.97 20.19
N PRO A 139 -23.31 -2.63 20.65
CA PRO A 139 -24.36 -2.08 19.79
C PRO A 139 -23.96 -0.83 19.00
N GLU A 140 -23.01 -0.03 19.51
CA GLU A 140 -22.53 1.18 18.81
C GLU A 140 -21.69 0.84 17.58
N LEU A 141 -21.08 -0.35 17.53
CA LEU A 141 -20.30 -0.79 16.38
C LEU A 141 -21.17 -1.44 15.30
N ALA A 142 -22.35 -1.98 15.67
CA ALA A 142 -23.21 -2.77 14.78
C ALA A 142 -23.58 -2.07 13.45
N ASP A 143 -23.63 -0.73 13.45
CA ASP A 143 -24.00 0.08 12.28
C ASP A 143 -22.78 0.65 11.52
N ILE A 144 -21.55 0.36 11.94
CA ILE A 144 -20.35 0.85 11.26
C ILE A 144 -20.28 0.26 9.85
N ARG A 145 -20.07 1.15 8.88
CA ARG A 145 -19.86 0.80 7.48
C ARG A 145 -18.53 1.38 7.01
N SER A 146 -17.81 0.60 6.21
CA SER A 146 -16.60 1.10 5.55
C SER A 146 -16.97 2.13 4.50
N LEU A 147 -16.27 3.28 4.52
CA LEU A 147 -16.32 4.29 3.45
C LEU A 147 -15.06 4.23 2.58
N GLN A 148 -14.24 3.20 2.75
CA GLN A 148 -13.07 2.94 1.91
C GLN A 148 -13.53 2.57 0.50
N HIS A 149 -12.79 3.06 -0.49
CA HIS A 149 -12.95 2.65 -1.88
C HIS A 149 -12.70 1.14 -2.00
N PRO A 150 -13.55 0.39 -2.72
CA PRO A 150 -13.40 -1.06 -2.82
C PRO A 150 -12.09 -1.45 -3.51
N ASP A 151 -11.61 -2.66 -3.25
CA ASP A 151 -10.39 -3.24 -3.84
C ASP A 151 -10.61 -3.70 -5.30
N HIS A 152 -11.17 -2.81 -6.12
CA HIS A 152 -11.28 -2.92 -7.57
C HIS A 152 -11.60 -1.54 -8.17
N ASP A 153 -11.33 -1.35 -9.47
CA ASP A 153 -11.67 -0.06 -10.10
C ASP A 153 -13.20 0.13 -10.19
N THR A 154 -13.61 1.40 -10.24
CA THR A 154 -15.03 1.80 -10.35
C THR A 154 -15.22 2.84 -11.45
N ASP A 155 -16.36 2.80 -12.13
CA ASP A 155 -16.61 3.54 -13.39
C ASP A 155 -16.69 5.08 -13.26
N ALA A 156 -16.58 5.67 -12.05
CA ALA A 156 -16.54 7.12 -11.88
C ALA A 156 -15.93 7.58 -10.54
N GLU A 157 -15.32 8.77 -10.58
CA GLU A 157 -14.70 9.53 -9.47
C GLU A 157 -15.68 9.99 -8.37
N GLY A 158 -16.96 9.58 -8.45
CA GLY A 158 -18.09 10.14 -7.70
C GLY A 158 -18.81 9.19 -6.73
N SER A 159 -18.31 7.98 -6.46
CA SER A 159 -18.89 7.11 -5.42
C SER A 159 -18.25 7.38 -4.05
N ARG A 160 -18.26 8.64 -3.60
CA ARG A 160 -18.21 8.89 -2.16
C ARG A 160 -19.66 8.85 -1.65
N PRO A 161 -20.02 7.94 -0.73
CA PRO A 161 -21.22 8.14 0.08
C PRO A 161 -21.14 9.47 0.85
#